data_AF-A0A5C8BBF8-F1
#
_entry.id   AF-A0A5C8BBF8-F1
#
_cell.length_a   1.000
_cell.length_b   1.000
_cell.length_c   1.000
_cell.angle_alpha   90.00
_cell.angle_beta   90.00
_cell.angle_gamma   90.00
#
_symmetry.space_group_name_H-M   'P 1'
#
loop_
_entity.id
_entity.type
_entity.pdbx_description
1 polymer ?
#
loop_
_entity_poly.entity_id
_entity_poly.type
_entity_poly.pdbx_seq_one_letter_code
_entity_poly.pdbx_strand_id
1 'polypeptide(L)'
;MKQDSAPLLAWHYTLGSHLLRILENGHILPHDQTDTPAVECPLVWFSLNQRYEPSAAKRLEVNGVAQPPTLEVMRQLGNGVYRLGVPPRSLLTGETLRKHARISKDRWQTLAQQAQACGAAISEWYGTIDPVPSSDCVIEVWQPDGSWARVASPQR
;
A
#
# COMPACT_ATOMS: atom_id res chain seq x y z
N MET A 1 15.23 -30.08 10.12
CA MET A 1 15.27 -28.61 10.22
C MET A 1 14.06 -28.07 9.49
N LYS A 2 13.11 -27.42 10.17
CA LYS A 2 12.05 -26.68 9.49
C LYS A 2 12.70 -25.42 8.94
N GLN A 3 12.64 -25.20 7.63
CA GLN A 3 12.89 -23.88 7.09
C GLN A 3 11.76 -22.99 7.63
N ASP A 4 12.08 -22.11 8.56
CA ASP A 4 11.19 -21.02 8.94
C ASP A 4 11.11 -20.08 7.73
N SER A 5 10.18 -20.36 6.83
CA SER A 5 9.80 -19.40 5.79
C SER A 5 9.31 -18.14 6.49
N ALA A 6 9.83 -16.98 6.04
CA ALA A 6 9.36 -15.70 6.55
C ALA A 6 7.82 -15.64 6.44
N PRO A 7 7.12 -15.12 7.46
CA PRO A 7 5.67 -15.06 7.43
C PRO A 7 5.21 -14.23 6.22
N LEU A 8 4.14 -14.68 5.57
CA LEU A 8 3.48 -13.92 4.50
C LEU A 8 2.94 -12.61 5.07
N LEU A 9 3.25 -11.49 4.41
CA LEU A 9 2.82 -10.15 4.80
C LEU A 9 2.00 -9.50 3.68
N ALA A 10 1.04 -8.65 4.07
CA ALA A 10 0.36 -7.74 3.17
C ALA A 10 1.02 -6.36 3.29
N TRP A 11 1.27 -5.70 2.15
CA TRP A 11 2.17 -4.57 2.03
C TRP A 11 1.44 -3.28 1.67
N HIS A 12 1.63 -2.24 2.48
CA HIS A 12 1.24 -0.86 2.18
C HIS A 12 2.44 -0.11 1.56
N TYR A 13 2.30 0.39 0.33
CA TYR A 13 3.38 1.07 -0.38
C TYR A 13 3.35 2.59 -0.18
N THR A 14 4.51 3.15 0.16
CA THR A 14 4.66 4.58 0.43
C THR A 14 5.98 5.13 -0.11
N LEU A 15 6.11 6.46 -0.14
CA LEU A 15 7.34 7.15 -0.52
C LEU A 15 8.10 7.57 0.73
N GLY A 16 9.40 7.79 0.63
CA GLY A 16 10.22 8.24 1.76
C GLY A 16 9.70 9.53 2.40
N SER A 17 9.19 10.47 1.59
CA SER A 17 8.55 11.71 2.07
C SER A 17 7.34 11.47 2.96
N HIS A 18 6.59 10.39 2.74
CA HIS A 18 5.40 10.03 3.53
C HIS A 18 5.75 9.09 4.67
N LEU A 19 6.78 8.25 4.52
CA LEU A 19 7.25 7.36 5.57
C LEU A 19 7.63 8.16 6.83
N LEU A 20 8.35 9.27 6.68
CA LEU A 20 8.73 10.11 7.82
C LEU A 20 7.50 10.57 8.63
N ARG A 21 6.45 11.03 7.95
CA ARG A 21 5.18 11.44 8.59
C ARG A 21 4.48 10.27 9.30
N ILE A 22 4.49 9.08 8.68
CA ILE A 22 3.93 7.86 9.28
C ILE A 22 4.69 7.51 10.57
N LEU A 23 6.02 7.63 10.57
CA LEU A 23 6.86 7.36 11.73
C LEU A 23 6.67 8.42 12.82
N GLU A 24 6.59 9.70 12.46
CA GLU A 24 6.35 10.81 13.39
C GLU A 24 4.99 10.69 14.09
N ASN A 25 3.93 10.34 13.36
CA ASN A 25 2.58 10.18 13.92
C ASN A 25 2.31 8.77 14.49
N GLY A 26 3.26 7.84 14.33
CA GLY A 26 3.18 6.46 14.81
C GLY A 26 2.18 5.55 14.09
N HIS A 27 1.50 6.03 13.04
CA HIS A 27 0.42 5.29 12.38
C HIS A 27 0.39 5.50 10.87
N ILE A 28 -0.01 4.45 10.14
CA ILE A 28 -0.58 4.59 8.80
C ILE A 28 -2.05 4.96 8.98
N LEU A 29 -2.41 6.19 8.62
CA LEU A 29 -3.77 6.68 8.74
C LEU A 29 -4.60 6.34 7.49
N PRO A 30 -5.87 5.95 7.64
CA PRO A 30 -6.80 5.86 6.53
C PRO A 30 -6.87 7.21 5.80
N HIS A 31 -6.82 7.16 4.46
CA HIS A 31 -6.79 8.37 3.66
C HIS A 31 -7.60 8.20 2.38
N ASP A 32 -8.35 9.24 2.04
CA ASP A 32 -9.15 9.32 0.83
C ASP A 32 -8.46 10.16 -0.25
N GLN A 33 -8.78 9.84 -1.50
CA GLN A 33 -8.48 10.73 -2.61
C GLN A 33 -9.56 11.82 -2.71
N THR A 34 -9.23 12.93 -3.36
CA THR A 34 -10.18 14.04 -3.54
C THR A 34 -11.46 13.63 -4.27
N ASP A 35 -11.42 12.58 -5.08
CA ASP A 35 -12.55 12.02 -5.82
C ASP A 35 -13.29 10.89 -5.07
N THR A 36 -12.89 10.54 -3.84
CA THR A 36 -13.62 9.57 -3.03
C THR A 36 -15.00 10.14 -2.65
N PRO A 37 -16.11 9.43 -2.92
CA PRO A 37 -17.44 9.86 -2.47
C PRO A 37 -17.51 9.96 -0.94
N ALA A 38 -18.13 11.04 -0.43
CA ALA A 38 -18.22 11.29 1.03
C ALA A 38 -18.95 10.22 1.85
N VAL A 39 -19.66 9.30 1.20
CA VAL A 39 -20.33 8.15 1.84
C VAL A 39 -19.35 6.99 2.13
N GLU A 40 -18.25 6.92 1.39
CA GLU A 40 -17.20 5.93 1.58
C GLU A 40 -16.39 6.25 2.82
N CYS A 41 -15.91 5.23 3.50
CA CYS A 41 -14.99 5.40 4.62
C CYS A 41 -13.55 5.33 4.10
N PRO A 42 -12.68 6.29 4.47
CA PRO A 42 -11.27 6.20 4.15
C PRO A 42 -10.68 4.91 4.69
N LEU A 43 -9.72 4.36 3.95
CA LEU A 43 -9.11 3.09 4.30
C LEU A 43 -7.62 3.06 3.95
N VAL A 44 -6.87 2.20 4.62
CA VAL A 44 -5.48 1.90 4.32
C VAL A 44 -5.43 0.68 3.41
N TRP A 45 -4.91 0.86 2.20
CA TRP A 45 -4.73 -0.22 1.23
C TRP A 45 -3.45 -1.01 1.48
N PHE A 46 -3.55 -2.32 1.34
CA PHE A 46 -2.46 -3.29 1.39
C PHE A 46 -2.57 -4.26 0.20
N SER A 47 -1.45 -4.86 -0.19
CA SER A 47 -1.42 -5.92 -1.20
C SER A 47 -0.65 -7.15 -0.74
N LEU A 48 -1.16 -8.34 -1.04
CA LEU A 48 -0.46 -9.61 -0.89
C LEU A 48 0.61 -9.84 -1.95
N ASN A 49 0.75 -8.96 -2.94
CA ASN A 49 1.77 -9.10 -3.95
C ASN A 49 3.17 -8.94 -3.33
N GLN A 50 3.95 -10.02 -3.30
CA GLN A 50 5.28 -10.03 -2.67
C GLN A 50 6.34 -9.36 -3.54
N ARG A 51 6.10 -9.20 -4.85
CA ARG A 51 7.03 -8.56 -5.78
C ARG A 51 6.81 -7.05 -5.82
N TYR A 52 5.64 -6.62 -6.25
CA TYR A 52 5.22 -5.23 -6.31
C TYR A 52 3.75 -5.17 -6.75
N GLU A 53 2.96 -4.28 -6.15
CA GLU A 53 1.57 -4.01 -6.54
C GLU A 53 1.51 -2.88 -7.58
N PRO A 54 1.26 -3.16 -8.87
CA PRO A 54 1.24 -2.12 -9.90
C PRO A 54 0.23 -1.01 -9.65
N SER A 55 -0.92 -1.33 -9.03
CA SER A 55 -1.95 -0.32 -8.73
C SER A 55 -1.56 0.64 -7.61
N ALA A 56 -0.47 0.36 -6.88
CA ALA A 56 0.06 1.23 -5.84
C ALA A 56 1.01 2.32 -6.38
N ALA A 57 1.27 2.33 -7.70
CA ALA A 57 2.12 3.34 -8.34
C ALA A 57 1.56 4.75 -8.10
N LYS A 58 2.37 5.62 -7.50
CA LYS A 58 1.96 7.01 -7.22
C LYS A 58 2.27 7.89 -8.42
N ARG A 59 1.30 8.72 -8.80
CA ARG A 59 1.50 9.78 -9.79
C ARG A 59 2.27 10.92 -9.15
N LEU A 60 3.43 11.25 -9.72
CA LEU A 60 4.27 12.35 -9.27
C LEU A 60 4.28 13.44 -10.33
N GLU A 61 4.41 14.69 -9.88
CA GLU A 61 4.47 15.85 -10.74
C GLU A 61 5.73 16.65 -10.42
N VAL A 62 6.43 17.12 -11.45
CA VAL A 62 7.60 17.99 -11.32
C VAL A 62 7.36 19.22 -12.19
N ASN A 63 7.32 20.40 -11.57
CA ASN A 63 7.10 21.68 -12.25
C ASN A 63 5.86 21.69 -13.17
N GLY A 64 4.72 21.13 -12.74
CA GLY A 64 3.50 21.08 -13.56
C GLY A 64 3.41 19.89 -14.50
N VAL A 65 4.45 19.04 -14.60
CA VAL A 65 4.52 17.95 -15.57
C VAL A 65 4.39 16.59 -14.87
N ALA A 66 3.34 15.85 -15.23
CA ALA A 66 3.11 14.49 -14.76
C ALA A 66 4.23 13.56 -15.21
N GLN A 67 4.78 12.81 -14.26
CA GLN A 67 5.85 11.85 -14.48
C GLN A 67 5.29 10.44 -14.71
N PRO A 68 6.01 9.57 -15.43
CA PRO A 68 5.63 8.16 -15.57
C PRO A 68 5.48 7.49 -14.19
N PRO A 69 4.39 6.74 -13.93
CA PRO A 69 4.15 6.10 -12.65
C PRO A 69 4.95 4.78 -12.55
N THR A 70 6.29 4.88 -12.57
CA THR A 70 7.20 3.73 -12.47
C THR A 70 7.89 3.70 -11.10
N LEU A 71 8.29 2.51 -10.65
CA LEU A 71 9.07 2.35 -9.42
C LEU A 71 10.38 3.14 -9.45
N GLU A 72 11.02 3.24 -10.61
CA GLU A 72 12.25 4.02 -10.77
C GLU A 72 12.02 5.51 -10.52
N VAL A 73 10.99 6.09 -11.16
CA VAL A 73 10.61 7.50 -10.98
C VAL A 73 10.20 7.75 -9.53
N MET A 74 9.38 6.87 -8.95
CA MET A 74 8.98 6.95 -7.54
C MET A 74 10.18 6.91 -6.60
N ARG A 75 11.16 6.05 -6.86
CA ARG A 75 12.38 5.96 -6.04
C ARG A 75 13.20 7.24 -6.12
N GLN A 76 13.41 7.77 -7.33
CA GLN A 76 14.22 8.96 -7.56
C GLN A 76 13.58 10.22 -6.99
N LEU A 77 12.28 10.43 -7.23
CA LEU A 77 11.58 11.66 -6.86
C LEU A 77 10.91 11.60 -5.48
N GLY A 78 10.62 10.41 -4.97
CA GLY A 78 9.93 10.20 -3.70
C GLY A 78 10.84 10.00 -2.49
N ASN A 79 12.16 10.20 -2.63
CA ASN A 79 13.17 9.87 -1.61
C ASN A 79 13.14 8.38 -1.23
N GLY A 80 13.03 7.51 -2.23
CA GLY A 80 12.89 6.06 -2.07
C GLY A 80 11.43 5.58 -2.07
N VAL A 81 11.27 4.28 -2.32
CA VAL A 81 9.99 3.58 -2.20
C VAL A 81 10.09 2.60 -1.05
N TYR A 82 9.11 2.64 -0.17
CA TYR A 82 9.05 1.80 1.02
C TYR A 82 7.76 1.01 1.02
N ARG A 83 7.76 -0.11 1.74
CA ARG A 83 6.54 -0.85 2.07
C ARG A 83 6.49 -1.20 3.55
N LEU A 84 5.30 -1.09 4.12
CA LEU A 84 5.00 -1.45 5.51
C LEU A 84 4.13 -2.71 5.50
N GLY A 85 4.63 -3.77 6.12
CA GLY A 85 4.05 -5.11 6.06
C GLY A 85 3.42 -5.53 7.38
N VAL A 86 2.18 -6.01 7.31
CA VAL A 86 1.45 -6.59 8.45
C VAL A 86 0.91 -7.99 8.12
N PRO A 87 0.60 -8.83 9.11
CA PRO A 87 -0.04 -10.12 8.87
C PRO A 87 -1.41 -9.96 8.17
N PRO A 88 -1.68 -10.63 7.06
CA PRO A 88 -2.94 -10.46 6.30
C PRO A 88 -4.20 -10.77 7.11
N ARG A 89 -4.07 -11.63 8.14
CA ARG A 89 -5.15 -11.99 9.06
C ARG A 89 -5.72 -10.82 9.88
N SER A 90 -5.00 -9.69 9.96
CA SER A 90 -5.47 -8.47 10.64
C SER A 90 -6.21 -7.52 9.70
N LEU A 91 -6.42 -7.90 8.43
CA LEU A 91 -7.00 -7.05 7.39
C LEU A 91 -8.26 -7.67 6.80
N LEU A 92 -9.07 -6.83 6.14
CA LEU A 92 -10.24 -7.23 5.37
C LEU A 92 -9.87 -7.37 3.89
N THR A 93 -10.63 -8.18 3.15
CA THR A 93 -10.47 -8.32 1.69
C THR A 93 -11.82 -8.50 0.99
N GLY A 94 -11.84 -8.31 -0.33
CA GLY A 94 -12.97 -8.54 -1.21
C GLY A 94 -14.26 -7.84 -0.77
N GLU A 95 -15.37 -8.58 -0.80
CA GLU A 95 -16.69 -8.05 -0.49
C GLU A 95 -16.80 -7.54 0.97
N THR A 96 -16.06 -8.15 1.89
CA THR A 96 -16.04 -7.73 3.30
C THR A 96 -15.40 -6.35 3.45
N LEU A 97 -14.24 -6.14 2.81
CA LEU A 97 -13.57 -4.83 2.78
C LEU A 97 -14.47 -3.79 2.11
N ARG A 98 -15.02 -4.11 0.92
CA ARG A 98 -15.90 -3.21 0.17
C ARG A 98 -17.07 -2.71 1.02
N LYS A 99 -17.74 -3.61 1.74
CA LYS A 99 -18.87 -3.25 2.61
C LYS A 99 -18.45 -2.41 3.82
N HIS A 100 -17.34 -2.76 4.48
CA HIS A 100 -16.85 -2.00 5.65
C HIS A 100 -16.43 -0.58 5.26
N ALA A 101 -15.78 -0.43 4.10
CA ALA A 101 -15.41 0.87 3.55
C ALA A 101 -16.58 1.58 2.84
N ARG A 102 -17.78 0.98 2.81
CA ARG A 102 -18.98 1.51 2.14
C ARG A 102 -18.80 1.85 0.65
N ILE A 103 -17.81 1.22 0.00
CA ILE A 103 -17.54 1.41 -1.42
C ILE A 103 -18.71 0.82 -2.21
N SER A 104 -19.30 1.59 -3.13
CA SER A 104 -20.40 1.07 -3.96
C SER A 104 -19.92 -0.07 -4.87
N LYS A 105 -20.84 -0.92 -5.36
CA LYS A 105 -20.45 -1.99 -6.30
C LYS A 105 -19.84 -1.43 -7.58
N ASP A 106 -20.40 -0.36 -8.11
CA ASP A 106 -19.95 0.27 -9.36
C ASP A 106 -18.58 0.95 -9.18
N ARG A 107 -18.36 1.60 -8.03
CA ARG A 107 -17.05 2.17 -7.70
C ARG A 107 -16.00 1.08 -7.52
N TRP A 108 -16.33 -0.01 -6.82
CA TRP A 108 -15.43 -1.17 -6.68
C TRP A 108 -15.08 -1.78 -8.04
N GLN A 109 -16.05 -1.93 -8.95
CA GLN A 109 -15.79 -2.41 -10.31
C GLN A 109 -14.87 -1.47 -11.10
N THR A 110 -15.04 -0.15 -10.93
CA THR A 110 -14.19 0.86 -11.57
C THR A 110 -12.74 0.75 -11.07
N LEU A 111 -12.55 0.67 -9.75
CA LEU A 111 -11.23 0.47 -9.13
C LEU A 111 -10.59 -0.84 -9.61
N ALA A 112 -11.38 -1.91 -9.66
CA ALA A 112 -10.96 -3.21 -10.16
C ALA A 112 -10.49 -3.17 -11.63
N GLN A 113 -11.22 -2.49 -12.50
CA GLN A 113 -10.85 -2.34 -13.91
C GLN A 113 -9.55 -1.54 -14.08
N GLN A 114 -9.39 -0.45 -13.31
CA GLN A 114 -8.15 0.35 -13.31
C GLN A 114 -6.95 -0.46 -12.82
N ALA A 115 -7.14 -1.25 -11.77
CA ALA A 115 -6.12 -2.16 -11.24
C ALA A 115 -5.72 -3.19 -12.30
N GLN A 116 -6.70 -3.88 -12.89
CA GLN A 116 -6.45 -4.89 -13.92
C GLN A 116 -5.73 -4.31 -15.14
N ALA A 117 -6.06 -3.08 -15.55
CA ALA A 117 -5.40 -2.40 -16.67
C ALA A 117 -3.90 -2.15 -16.45
N CYS A 118 -3.44 -2.05 -15.19
CA CYS A 118 -2.02 -1.94 -14.85
C CYS A 118 -1.38 -3.28 -14.41
N GLY A 119 -2.11 -4.39 -14.52
CA GLY A 119 -1.62 -5.74 -14.20
C GLY A 119 -1.73 -6.13 -12.73
N ALA A 120 -2.47 -5.37 -11.91
CA ALA A 120 -2.75 -5.70 -10.52
C ALA A 120 -3.77 -6.83 -10.39
N ALA A 121 -3.64 -7.64 -9.34
CA ALA A 121 -4.59 -8.70 -9.00
C ALA A 121 -5.46 -8.28 -7.82
N ILE A 122 -6.75 -8.04 -8.08
CA ILE A 122 -7.71 -7.59 -7.06
C ILE A 122 -7.87 -8.62 -5.92
N SER A 123 -7.64 -9.90 -6.19
CA SER A 123 -7.62 -10.96 -5.17
C SER A 123 -6.49 -10.79 -4.15
N GLU A 124 -5.47 -9.99 -4.47
CA GLU A 124 -4.37 -9.65 -3.57
C GLU A 124 -4.66 -8.38 -2.76
N TRP A 125 -5.79 -7.70 -2.97
CA TRP A 125 -6.11 -6.47 -2.24
C TRP A 125 -6.66 -6.73 -0.84
N TYR A 126 -6.04 -6.06 0.12
CA TYR A 126 -6.44 -6.06 1.53
C TYR A 126 -6.54 -4.62 2.02
N GLY A 127 -7.24 -4.42 3.12
CA GLY A 127 -7.32 -3.09 3.72
C GLY A 127 -7.96 -3.09 5.09
N THR A 128 -7.92 -1.92 5.71
CA THR A 128 -8.58 -1.63 6.98
C THR A 128 -9.06 -0.18 7.00
N ILE A 129 -10.16 0.09 7.69
CA ILE A 129 -10.66 1.45 7.95
C ILE A 129 -10.07 2.04 9.25
N ASP A 130 -9.32 1.24 10.00
CA ASP A 130 -8.68 1.65 11.24
C ASP A 130 -7.23 2.09 11.00
N PRO A 131 -6.69 3.04 11.78
CA PRO A 131 -5.26 3.32 11.82
C PRO A 131 -4.42 2.07 12.11
N VAL A 132 -3.29 1.93 11.40
CA VAL A 132 -2.35 0.82 11.62
C VAL A 132 -1.11 1.35 12.33
N PRO A 133 -0.77 0.87 13.54
CA PRO A 133 0.45 1.27 14.23
C PRO A 133 1.70 0.94 13.41
N SER A 134 2.58 1.91 13.22
CA SER A 134 3.84 1.69 12.49
C SER A 134 4.79 0.78 13.27
N SER A 135 4.64 0.70 14.59
CA SER A 135 5.32 -0.25 15.48
C SER A 135 5.04 -1.72 15.16
N ASP A 136 3.91 -2.00 14.52
CA ASP A 136 3.47 -3.37 14.20
C ASP A 136 3.94 -3.82 12.81
N CYS A 137 4.61 -2.91 12.08
CA CYS A 137 4.99 -3.11 10.69
C CYS A 137 6.42 -3.62 10.55
N VAL A 138 6.61 -4.58 9.63
CA VAL A 138 7.92 -4.77 8.97
C VAL A 138 8.08 -3.67 7.94
N ILE A 139 9.22 -2.98 7.91
CA ILE A 139 9.48 -1.94 6.91
C ILE A 139 10.58 -2.42 5.97
N GLU A 140 10.30 -2.35 4.68
CA GLU A 140 11.26 -2.65 3.62
C GLU A 140 11.39 -1.47 2.66
N VAL A 141 12.56 -1.35 2.04
CA VAL A 141 12.88 -0.33 1.04
C VAL A 141 13.21 -1.00 -0.30
N TRP A 142 12.75 -0.41 -1.39
CA TRP A 142 13.05 -0.86 -2.75
C TRP A 142 14.49 -0.50 -3.12
N GLN A 143 15.25 -1.49 -3.54
CA GLN A 143 16.65 -1.36 -3.90
C GLN A 143 16.83 -1.17 -5.42
N PRO A 144 17.94 -0.56 -5.86
CA PRO A 144 18.24 -0.38 -7.29
C PRO A 144 18.33 -1.70 -8.08
N ASP A 145 18.64 -2.81 -7.41
CA ASP A 145 18.73 -4.14 -8.02
C ASP A 145 17.36 -4.82 -8.25
N GLY A 146 16.27 -4.13 -7.89
CA GLY A 146 14.92 -4.65 -8.05
C GLY A 146 14.46 -5.58 -6.91
N SER A 147 15.13 -5.53 -5.75
CA SER A 147 14.76 -6.29 -4.55
C SER A 147 14.21 -5.42 -3.43
N TRP A 148 13.57 -6.05 -2.45
CA TRP A 148 13.17 -5.42 -1.19
C TRP A 148 14.19 -5.75 -0.10
N ALA A 149 14.69 -4.73 0.60
CA ALA A 149 15.58 -4.90 1.73
C ALA A 149 14.88 -4.44 3.02
N ARG A 150 14.95 -5.28 4.07
CA ARG A 150 14.39 -4.95 5.38
C ARG A 150 15.20 -3.87 6.09
N VAL A 151 14.50 -2.86 6.62
CA VAL A 151 15.09 -1.73 7.36
C VAL A 151 14.54 -1.60 8.78
N ALA A 152 13.35 -2.14 9.06
CA ALA A 152 12.81 -2.23 10.41
C ALA A 152 11.94 -3.49 10.60
N SER A 153 11.79 -3.93 11.85
CA SER A 153 10.88 -5.00 12.27
C SER A 153 10.05 -4.52 13.45
N PRO A 154 8.88 -5.15 13.70
CA PRO A 154 8.05 -4.79 14.84
C PRO A 154 8.81 -4.88 16.16
N GLN A 155 8.58 -3.90 17.04
CA GLN A 155 9.08 -3.94 18.42
C GLN A 155 8.16 -4.89 19.20
N ARG A 156 8.73 -5.96 19.78
CA ARG A 156 7.98 -6.93 20.60
C ARG A 156 7.73 -6.40 22.00
#